data_AF-A0A8J5ZFZ2-F1
#
_entry.id   AF-A0A8J5ZFZ2-F1
#
_cell.length_a   1.000
_cell.length_b   1.000
_cell.length_c   1.000
_cell.angle_alpha   90.00
_cell.angle_beta   90.00
_cell.angle_gamma   90.00
#
_symmetry.space_group_name_H-M   'P 1'
#
loop_
_entity.id
_entity.type
_entity.pdbx_description
1 polymer ?
#
loop_
_entity_poly.entity_id
_entity_poly.type
_entity_poly.pdbx_seq_one_letter_code
_entity_poly.pdbx_strand_id
1 'polypeptide(L)'
;MYELAFAGYPNYPSFLHLTCHFFSHYYNQSISIDDVLSPNNPHTFEYRSKLKDAKHFTDLIRTFQQPYPSQKHQHCSIKNEDHQSHCGKWILRGKKHFMHLISSQKPEPEGILEEGKLQQQQGEYLYSAVLLREAGVKFKVSLSTCLFDIEFDEKNGELKIPPLKVDDSTESFYGNLMVWEQCYYPNDTFICDYIFLMGYLIKSAEDVGILVRRRIMINQLGSPKAIVKMFNNLCKYIDVEKKNRYSSLFMKLNAYNAIPHHSWIAILKHQYFSSLWRGVATVAAIILLVLTMIQTIIALLSL
;
A
#
# COMPACT_ATOMS: atom_id res chain seq x y z
N MET A 1 27.76 18.14 19.64
CA MET A 1 27.72 19.59 19.30
C MET A 1 26.49 20.27 19.87
N TYR A 2 25.26 19.82 19.60
CA TYR A 2 24.05 20.41 20.21
C TYR A 2 24.07 20.35 21.75
N GLU A 3 24.26 19.16 22.33
CA GLU A 3 24.37 19.00 23.79
C GLU A 3 25.50 19.87 24.37
N LEU A 4 26.63 20.00 23.68
CA LEU A 4 27.74 20.87 24.11
C LEU A 4 27.39 22.37 24.05
N ALA A 5 26.55 22.79 23.09
CA ALA A 5 26.14 24.18 22.93
C ALA A 5 25.03 24.58 23.90
N PHE A 6 24.18 23.64 24.32
CA PHE A 6 22.97 23.92 25.09
C PHE A 6 22.91 23.27 26.48
N ALA A 7 23.94 22.54 26.91
CA ALA A 7 24.02 21.90 28.24
C ALA A 7 23.76 22.84 29.43
N GLY A 8 23.96 24.15 29.27
CA GLY A 8 23.74 25.16 30.32
C GLY A 8 22.34 25.79 30.35
N TYR A 9 21.45 25.43 29.42
CA TYR A 9 20.15 26.07 29.27
C TYR A 9 18.99 25.06 29.45
N PRO A 10 18.53 24.82 30.69
CA PRO A 10 17.54 23.79 31.00
C PRO A 10 16.16 24.01 30.37
N ASN A 11 15.87 25.24 29.90
CA ASN A 11 14.62 25.59 29.24
C ASN A 11 14.62 25.29 27.73
N TYR A 12 15.74 24.84 27.15
CA TYR A 12 15.81 24.52 25.72
C TYR A 12 15.34 23.09 25.45
N PRO A 13 14.57 22.87 24.37
CA PRO A 13 14.14 21.53 23.99
C PRO A 13 15.36 20.66 23.67
N SER A 14 15.27 19.37 23.99
CA SER A 14 16.34 18.42 23.64
C SER A 14 16.54 18.36 22.12
N PHE A 15 17.73 17.98 21.67
CA PHE A 15 17.99 17.80 20.23
C PHE A 15 16.94 16.90 19.59
N LEU A 16 16.54 15.85 20.31
CA LEU A 16 15.48 14.95 19.88
C LEU A 16 14.13 15.66 19.72
N HIS A 17 13.71 16.51 20.68
CA HIS A 17 12.47 17.29 20.54
C HIS A 17 12.49 18.19 19.31
N LEU A 18 13.58 18.93 19.13
CA LEU A 18 13.73 19.83 17.98
C LEU A 18 13.68 19.05 16.66
N THR A 19 14.42 17.93 16.59
CA THR A 19 14.49 17.11 15.39
C THR A 19 13.14 16.46 15.08
N CYS A 20 12.45 15.95 16.09
CA CYS A 20 11.12 15.37 15.89
C CYS A 20 10.10 16.40 15.43
N HIS A 21 10.11 17.61 16.01
CA HIS A 21 9.20 18.67 15.61
C HIS A 21 9.50 19.18 14.20
N PHE A 22 10.77 19.29 13.82
CA PHE A 22 11.19 19.69 12.47
C PHE A 22 10.71 18.69 11.41
N PHE A 23 10.78 17.39 11.69
CA PHE A 23 10.34 16.33 10.79
C PHE A 23 8.90 15.85 11.01
N SER A 24 8.11 16.60 11.76
CA SER A 24 6.72 16.24 12.09
C SER A 24 5.83 16.03 10.86
N HIS A 25 6.14 16.66 9.73
CA HIS A 25 5.41 16.44 8.47
C HIS A 25 5.59 15.01 7.92
N TYR A 26 6.62 14.27 8.33
CA TYR A 26 6.82 12.86 7.97
C TYR A 26 6.27 11.89 9.00
N TYR A 27 5.53 12.38 10.00
CA TYR A 27 5.05 11.56 11.09
C TYR A 27 3.67 10.97 10.76
N ASN A 28 3.61 9.63 10.64
CA ASN A 28 2.43 8.90 10.16
C ASN A 28 1.83 8.01 11.27
N GLN A 29 1.62 8.55 12.47
CA GLN A 29 1.01 7.83 13.61
C GLN A 29 -0.18 8.58 14.19
N SER A 30 -0.96 7.89 15.03
CA SER A 30 -2.18 8.43 15.66
C SER A 30 -1.91 9.23 16.93
N ILE A 31 -0.78 8.96 17.59
CA ILE A 31 -0.37 9.60 18.84
C ILE A 31 0.44 10.85 18.53
N SER A 32 0.30 11.94 19.31
CA SER A 32 1.08 13.16 19.04
C SER A 32 2.57 12.96 19.32
N ILE A 33 3.43 13.73 18.64
CA ILE A 33 4.88 13.70 18.91
C ILE A 33 5.17 14.10 20.37
N ASP A 34 4.41 15.04 20.92
CA ASP A 34 4.56 15.47 22.31
C ASP A 34 4.23 14.33 23.28
N ASP A 35 3.16 13.56 23.02
CA ASP A 35 2.80 12.39 23.82
C ASP A 35 3.85 11.26 23.69
N VAL A 36 4.46 11.10 22.52
CA VAL A 36 5.56 10.14 22.29
C VAL A 36 6.80 10.53 23.08
N LEU A 37 7.14 11.81 23.11
CA LEU A 37 8.33 12.30 23.78
C LEU A 37 8.14 12.49 25.29
N SER A 38 6.88 12.53 25.75
CA SER A 38 6.51 12.63 27.15
C SER A 38 7.11 11.48 27.97
N PRO A 39 7.91 11.78 29.02
CA PRO A 39 8.52 10.76 29.86
C PRO A 39 7.50 9.99 30.72
N ASN A 40 6.27 10.51 30.85
CA ASN A 40 5.23 9.97 31.71
C ASN A 40 4.31 8.95 31.01
N ASN A 41 4.51 8.71 29.71
CA ASN A 41 3.72 7.74 28.97
C ASN A 41 4.48 6.39 28.87
N PRO A 42 4.19 5.41 29.73
CA PRO A 42 4.90 4.13 29.72
C PRO A 42 4.63 3.35 28.43
N HIS A 43 3.50 3.61 27.78
CA HIS A 43 3.15 3.00 26.51
C HIS A 43 3.96 3.56 25.36
N THR A 44 4.71 4.66 25.50
CA THR A 44 5.56 5.23 24.44
C THR A 44 7.04 4.89 24.56
N PHE A 45 7.46 4.28 25.68
CA PHE A 45 8.86 4.08 26.05
C PHE A 45 9.71 3.39 24.98
N GLU A 46 9.26 2.26 24.43
CA GLU A 46 10.03 1.49 23.44
C GLU A 46 10.28 2.32 22.17
N TYR A 47 9.23 2.95 21.65
CA TYR A 47 9.32 3.83 20.48
C TYR A 47 10.20 5.06 20.75
N ARG A 48 10.06 5.68 21.92
CA ARG A 48 10.92 6.78 22.35
C ARG A 48 12.39 6.36 22.44
N SER A 49 12.68 5.11 22.83
CA SER A 49 14.03 4.55 22.79
C SER A 49 14.53 4.47 21.35
N LYS A 50 13.75 3.90 20.43
CA LYS A 50 14.12 3.83 18.99
C LYS A 50 14.44 5.20 18.40
N LEU A 51 13.66 6.23 18.77
CA LEU A 51 13.93 7.61 18.35
C LEU A 51 15.24 8.17 18.91
N LYS A 52 15.60 7.85 20.15
CA LYS A 52 16.88 8.24 20.76
C LYS A 52 18.06 7.50 20.15
N ASP A 53 17.85 6.24 19.76
CA ASP A 53 18.88 5.36 19.21
C ASP A 53 19.12 5.60 17.71
N ALA A 54 18.25 6.38 17.04
CA ALA A 54 18.36 6.71 15.63
C ALA A 54 19.68 7.45 15.34
N LYS A 55 20.55 6.80 14.55
CA LYS A 55 21.91 7.31 14.26
C LYS A 55 21.95 8.23 13.03
N HIS A 56 20.95 8.12 12.17
CA HIS A 56 20.86 8.84 10.90
C HIS A 56 19.46 9.41 10.70
N PHE A 57 19.37 10.50 9.96
CA PHE A 57 18.10 11.13 9.60
C PHE A 57 17.12 10.14 8.91
N THR A 58 17.62 9.32 8.00
CA THR A 58 16.83 8.29 7.33
C THR A 58 16.26 7.26 8.31
N ASP A 59 17.02 6.93 9.36
CA ASP A 59 16.60 6.01 10.42
C ASP A 59 15.50 6.62 11.30
N LEU A 60 15.63 7.92 11.60
CA LEU A 60 14.59 8.67 12.29
C LEU A 60 13.29 8.72 11.47
N ILE A 61 13.36 9.09 10.19
CA ILE A 61 12.18 9.09 9.32
C ILE A 61 11.57 7.69 9.25
N ARG A 62 12.39 6.66 9.05
CA ARG A 62 11.91 5.28 9.01
C ARG A 62 11.12 4.97 10.28
N THR A 63 11.64 5.35 11.45
CA THR A 63 10.95 5.17 12.73
C THR A 63 9.62 5.93 12.78
N PHE A 64 9.55 7.15 12.24
CA PHE A 64 8.31 7.95 12.12
C PHE A 64 7.22 7.28 11.27
N GLN A 65 7.62 6.50 10.29
CA GLN A 65 6.69 5.73 9.47
C GLN A 65 6.18 4.49 10.23
N GLN A 66 7.03 3.84 11.04
CA GLN A 66 6.72 2.55 11.66
C GLN A 66 5.62 2.59 12.73
N PRO A 67 4.71 1.60 12.75
CA PRO A 67 3.60 1.56 13.69
C PRO A 67 4.09 1.43 15.14
N TYR A 68 3.28 1.98 16.05
CA TYR A 68 3.55 1.91 17.48
C TYR A 68 3.40 0.46 18.02
N PRO A 69 4.38 -0.10 18.79
CA PRO A 69 4.33 -1.49 19.28
C PRO A 69 3.12 -1.87 20.14
N SER A 70 2.54 -0.92 20.88
CA SER A 70 1.45 -1.18 21.84
C SER A 70 0.05 -1.31 21.23
N GLN A 71 -0.10 -1.16 19.91
CA GLN A 71 -1.25 -1.79 19.24
C GLN A 71 -0.88 -3.25 18.97
N LYS A 72 -1.33 -4.13 19.87
CA LYS A 72 -1.37 -5.58 19.62
C LYS A 72 -2.25 -5.83 18.39
N HIS A 73 -1.66 -5.75 17.20
CA HIS A 73 -2.15 -6.55 16.09
C HIS A 73 -1.82 -8.00 16.44
N GLN A 74 -2.79 -8.67 17.05
CA GLN A 74 -2.70 -10.05 17.53
C GLN A 74 -2.60 -11.08 16.38
N HIS A 75 -2.02 -10.69 15.25
CA HIS A 75 -1.89 -11.52 14.06
C HIS A 75 -0.66 -11.20 13.22
N CYS A 76 0.51 -11.08 13.84
CA CYS A 76 1.76 -11.57 13.25
C CYS A 76 2.91 -11.54 14.27
N SER A 77 2.92 -12.47 15.22
CA SER A 77 4.15 -12.80 15.94
C SER A 77 5.05 -13.59 14.99
N ILE A 78 6.02 -12.93 14.37
CA ILE A 78 7.15 -13.62 13.74
C ILE A 78 8.12 -13.95 14.87
N LYS A 79 8.32 -15.24 15.14
CA LYS A 79 9.47 -15.69 15.92
C LYS A 79 10.71 -15.48 15.06
N ASN A 80 11.66 -14.70 15.57
CA ASN A 80 12.95 -14.48 14.94
C ASN A 80 13.73 -15.81 14.98
N GLU A 81 14.05 -16.37 13.83
CA GLU A 81 15.13 -17.35 13.71
C GLU A 81 16.32 -16.66 13.05
N ASP A 82 17.44 -16.69 13.76
CA ASP A 82 18.70 -16.04 13.41
C ASP A 82 19.25 -16.58 12.09
N HIS A 83 19.20 -15.77 11.04
CA HIS A 83 20.10 -15.90 9.89
C HIS A 83 21.03 -14.70 9.86
N GLN A 84 22.09 -14.83 10.67
CA GLN A 84 23.24 -13.95 10.63
C GLN A 84 24.10 -14.27 9.39
N SER A 85 24.66 -13.21 8.79
CA SER A 85 25.77 -13.22 7.81
C SER A 85 25.43 -13.25 6.31
N HIS A 86 25.29 -12.06 5.73
CA HIS A 86 25.87 -11.75 4.41
C HIS A 86 26.10 -10.23 4.19
N CYS A 87 26.67 -9.52 5.17
CA CYS A 87 26.82 -8.05 5.07
C CYS A 87 27.96 -7.58 4.12
N GLY A 88 28.71 -8.49 3.49
CA GLY A 88 29.89 -8.13 2.68
C GLY A 88 29.67 -7.89 1.18
N LYS A 89 28.58 -8.41 0.58
CA LYS A 89 28.40 -8.41 -0.89
C LYS A 89 27.45 -7.35 -1.45
N TRP A 90 26.61 -6.71 -0.63
CA TRP A 90 25.55 -5.81 -1.10
C TRP A 90 26.03 -4.37 -1.37
N ILE A 91 27.09 -3.91 -0.68
CA ILE A 91 27.62 -2.54 -0.82
C ILE A 91 28.09 -2.25 -2.25
N LEU A 92 28.49 -3.27 -3.02
CA LEU A 92 28.91 -3.11 -4.42
C LEU A 92 27.75 -3.13 -5.43
N ARG A 93 26.60 -3.73 -5.08
CA ARG A 93 25.39 -3.69 -5.92
C ARG A 93 24.62 -2.37 -5.71
N GLY A 94 24.48 -1.92 -4.46
CA GLY A 94 23.82 -0.65 -4.11
C GLY A 94 24.48 0.59 -4.72
N LYS A 95 25.81 0.61 -4.89
CA LYS A 95 26.54 1.73 -5.51
C LYS A 95 26.19 1.96 -6.99
N LYS A 96 25.83 0.92 -7.74
CA LYS A 96 25.41 1.07 -9.16
C LYS A 96 23.97 1.57 -9.28
N HIS A 97 23.11 1.20 -8.34
CA HIS A 97 21.69 1.53 -8.37
C HIS A 97 21.38 2.93 -7.81
N PHE A 98 22.14 3.40 -6.82
CA PHE A 98 22.00 4.76 -6.27
C PHE A 98 22.25 5.85 -7.32
N MET A 99 23.26 5.66 -8.19
CA MET A 99 23.60 6.65 -9.22
C MET A 99 22.51 6.79 -10.29
N HIS A 100 21.74 5.73 -10.55
CA HIS A 100 20.68 5.73 -11.56
C HIS A 100 19.41 6.48 -11.12
N LEU A 101 19.12 6.52 -9.81
CA LEU A 101 18.04 7.31 -9.22
C LEU A 101 18.37 8.82 -9.21
N ILE A 102 19.65 9.17 -9.07
CA ILE A 102 20.09 10.58 -9.14
C ILE A 102 20.24 11.03 -10.61
N SER A 103 20.63 10.15 -11.55
CA SER A 103 20.78 10.53 -12.97
C SER A 103 19.46 10.65 -13.73
N SER A 104 18.32 10.23 -13.16
CA SER A 104 17.01 10.27 -13.82
C SER A 104 16.32 11.64 -13.76
N GLN A 105 16.96 12.66 -13.19
CA GLN A 105 16.50 14.06 -13.24
C GLN A 105 16.81 14.80 -14.56
N LYS A 106 17.34 14.12 -15.59
CA LYS A 106 17.58 14.72 -16.91
C LYS A 106 16.55 14.20 -17.92
N PRO A 107 15.88 15.07 -18.71
CA PRO A 107 14.97 14.61 -19.75
C PRO A 107 15.80 14.07 -20.92
N GLU A 108 15.82 12.77 -21.11
CA GLU A 108 16.28 12.11 -22.33
C GLU A 108 15.08 11.91 -23.30
N PRO A 109 15.30 12.01 -24.62
CA PRO A 109 14.25 12.11 -25.62
C PRO A 109 13.47 10.80 -25.77
N GLU A 110 12.24 10.94 -26.30
CA GLU A 110 11.27 9.89 -26.57
C GLU A 110 11.86 8.78 -27.47
N GLY A 111 12.45 7.78 -26.82
CA GLY A 111 12.83 6.50 -27.41
C GLY A 111 11.87 5.42 -26.93
N ILE A 112 11.38 4.62 -27.89
CA ILE A 112 10.44 3.51 -27.73
C ILE A 112 10.80 2.66 -26.51
N LEU A 113 9.93 2.70 -25.50
CA LEU A 113 10.12 1.99 -24.24
C LEU A 113 9.82 0.50 -24.46
N GLU A 114 10.87 -0.29 -24.66
CA GLU A 114 10.81 -1.74 -24.53
C GLU A 114 10.24 -2.09 -23.15
N GLU A 115 9.11 -2.80 -23.15
CA GLU A 115 8.42 -3.28 -21.96
C GLU A 115 9.34 -4.22 -21.17
N GLY A 116 9.97 -3.67 -20.14
CA GLY A 116 10.72 -4.44 -19.15
C GLY A 116 9.77 -5.40 -18.44
N LYS A 117 9.80 -6.67 -18.86
CA LYS A 117 9.12 -7.79 -18.23
C LYS A 117 9.45 -7.80 -16.73
N LEU A 118 8.49 -7.37 -15.93
CA LEU A 118 8.36 -7.81 -14.54
C LEU A 118 8.41 -9.34 -14.61
N GLN A 119 9.44 -9.98 -14.06
CA GLN A 119 9.49 -11.43 -13.97
C GLN A 119 8.31 -11.85 -13.09
N GLN A 120 7.21 -12.14 -13.77
CA GLN A 120 6.02 -12.77 -13.24
C GLN A 120 6.48 -14.11 -12.68
N GLN A 121 6.48 -14.24 -11.36
CA GLN A 121 6.19 -15.54 -10.78
C GLN A 121 4.80 -15.92 -11.29
N GLN A 122 4.82 -16.91 -12.16
CA GLN A 122 3.73 -17.37 -12.98
C GLN A 122 2.85 -18.27 -12.11
N GLY A 123 1.69 -17.76 -11.68
CA GLY A 123 0.64 -18.54 -10.98
C GLY A 123 -0.12 -17.75 -9.91
N GLU A 124 -1.40 -17.46 -10.17
CA GLU A 124 -2.48 -17.28 -9.16
C GLU A 124 -2.59 -15.99 -8.32
N TYR A 125 -2.14 -14.83 -8.81
CA TYR A 125 -2.25 -13.59 -8.02
C TYR A 125 -2.87 -12.43 -8.83
N LEU A 126 -4.19 -12.25 -8.69
CA LEU A 126 -4.99 -11.24 -9.40
C LEU A 126 -5.23 -10.00 -8.50
N TYR A 127 -4.20 -9.15 -8.33
CA TYR A 127 -4.25 -8.09 -7.31
C TYR A 127 -4.38 -6.65 -7.83
N SER A 128 -4.60 -6.40 -9.12
CA SER A 128 -4.88 -5.03 -9.57
C SER A 128 -6.20 -4.53 -8.99
N ALA A 129 -6.29 -3.23 -8.69
CA ALA A 129 -7.49 -2.65 -8.10
C ALA A 129 -8.75 -2.82 -8.97
N VAL A 130 -8.60 -2.76 -10.30
CA VAL A 130 -9.66 -3.07 -11.27
C VAL A 130 -10.13 -4.51 -11.08
N LEU A 131 -9.21 -5.46 -11.11
CA LEU A 131 -9.52 -6.88 -11.05
C LEU A 131 -10.16 -7.28 -9.71
N LEU A 132 -9.63 -6.76 -8.60
CA LEU A 132 -10.21 -6.95 -7.29
C LEU A 132 -11.62 -6.36 -7.20
N ARG A 133 -11.84 -5.16 -7.78
CA ARG A 133 -13.18 -4.54 -7.83
C ARG A 133 -14.14 -5.37 -8.69
N GLU A 134 -13.68 -5.96 -9.78
CA GLU A 134 -14.49 -6.86 -10.62
C GLU A 134 -14.84 -8.16 -9.92
N ALA A 135 -13.93 -8.67 -9.08
CA ALA A 135 -14.16 -9.77 -8.15
C ALA A 135 -15.08 -9.40 -6.97
N GLY A 136 -15.63 -8.18 -6.93
CA GLY A 136 -16.55 -7.74 -5.89
C GLY A 136 -15.89 -7.20 -4.63
N VAL A 137 -14.57 -6.98 -4.62
CA VAL A 137 -13.88 -6.28 -3.52
C VAL A 137 -14.23 -4.80 -3.54
N LYS A 138 -14.67 -4.29 -2.39
CA LYS A 138 -15.01 -2.90 -2.16
C LYS A 138 -13.82 -2.20 -1.51
N PHE A 139 -13.20 -1.28 -2.25
CA PHE A 139 -12.17 -0.40 -1.73
C PHE A 139 -12.78 0.66 -0.81
N LYS A 140 -12.26 0.78 0.42
CA LYS A 140 -12.62 1.82 1.39
C LYS A 140 -11.39 2.51 1.95
N VAL A 141 -11.52 3.80 2.23
CA VAL A 141 -10.50 4.53 2.99
C VAL A 141 -10.54 4.09 4.46
N SER A 142 -9.38 3.77 5.02
CA SER A 142 -9.22 3.51 6.45
C SER A 142 -9.14 4.83 7.21
N LEU A 143 -9.66 4.86 8.43
CA LEU A 143 -9.48 5.97 9.36
C LEU A 143 -8.16 5.85 10.16
N SER A 144 -7.39 4.77 9.94
CA SER A 144 -6.08 4.67 10.56
C SER A 144 -5.15 5.75 10.02
N THR A 145 -4.42 6.35 10.94
CA THR A 145 -3.32 7.29 10.66
C THR A 145 -2.02 6.55 10.30
N CYS A 146 -1.92 5.27 10.64
CA CYS A 146 -0.79 4.43 10.27
C CYS A 146 -0.98 3.94 8.83
N LEU A 147 -0.06 4.33 7.94
CA LEU A 147 -0.11 3.99 6.52
C LEU A 147 -0.12 2.48 6.24
N PHE A 148 0.43 1.69 7.17
CA PHE A 148 0.59 0.25 7.05
C PHE A 148 -0.59 -0.56 7.59
N ASP A 149 -1.59 0.09 8.20
CA ASP A 149 -2.78 -0.57 8.73
C ASP A 149 -3.78 -0.87 7.62
N ILE A 150 -3.47 -1.91 6.86
CA ILE A 150 -4.30 -2.40 5.75
C ILE A 150 -5.03 -3.65 6.18
N GLU A 151 -6.35 -3.62 6.06
CA GLU A 151 -7.24 -4.68 6.51
C GLU A 151 -8.17 -5.11 5.38
N PHE A 152 -8.39 -6.43 5.25
CA PHE A 152 -9.45 -6.97 4.42
C PHE A 152 -10.52 -7.61 5.31
N ASP A 153 -11.72 -7.04 5.28
CA ASP A 153 -12.92 -7.59 5.91
C ASP A 153 -13.59 -8.55 4.94
N GLU A 154 -13.30 -9.84 5.13
CA GLU A 154 -13.81 -10.95 4.31
C GLU A 154 -15.34 -11.06 4.34
N LYS A 155 -16.00 -10.64 5.43
CA LYS A 155 -17.45 -10.73 5.56
C LYS A 155 -18.17 -9.73 4.66
N ASN A 156 -17.63 -8.53 4.57
CA ASN A 156 -18.20 -7.43 3.78
C ASN A 156 -17.59 -7.31 2.38
N GLY A 157 -16.47 -8.03 2.14
CA GLY A 157 -15.66 -7.93 0.94
C GLY A 157 -14.94 -6.58 0.85
N GLU A 158 -14.51 -6.02 1.98
CA GLU A 158 -14.01 -4.63 2.05
C GLU A 158 -12.50 -4.58 2.29
N LEU A 159 -11.77 -3.99 1.34
CA LEU A 159 -10.34 -3.71 1.49
C LEU A 159 -10.17 -2.26 1.97
N LYS A 160 -9.78 -2.11 3.23
CA LYS A 160 -9.56 -0.82 3.90
C LYS A 160 -8.09 -0.45 3.81
N ILE A 161 -7.80 0.68 3.16
CA ILE A 161 -6.44 1.18 2.97
C ILE A 161 -6.37 2.62 3.49
N PRO A 162 -5.38 2.96 4.33
CA PRO A 162 -5.14 4.33 4.76
C PRO A 162 -4.85 5.26 3.56
N PRO A 163 -5.23 6.54 3.64
CA PRO A 163 -5.02 7.47 2.53
C PRO A 163 -3.52 7.75 2.32
N LEU A 164 -3.07 7.64 1.06
CA LEU A 164 -1.73 7.99 0.63
C LEU A 164 -1.75 9.26 -0.23
N LYS A 165 -0.95 10.25 0.16
CA LYS A 165 -0.67 11.43 -0.66
C LYS A 165 0.51 11.14 -1.59
N VAL A 166 0.34 11.41 -2.89
CA VAL A 166 1.38 11.19 -3.91
C VAL A 166 1.69 12.49 -4.63
N ASP A 167 2.93 12.94 -4.53
CA ASP A 167 3.49 14.15 -5.13
C ASP A 167 4.89 13.89 -5.74
N ASP A 168 5.53 14.92 -6.28
CA ASP A 168 6.84 14.81 -6.95
C ASP A 168 7.96 14.30 -6.03
N SER A 169 7.83 14.46 -4.71
CA SER A 169 8.84 14.01 -3.74
C SER A 169 8.72 12.52 -3.40
N THR A 170 7.56 11.92 -3.67
CA THR A 170 7.16 10.59 -3.19
C THR A 170 8.11 9.48 -3.65
N GLU A 171 8.54 9.50 -4.91
CA GLU A 171 9.48 8.49 -5.45
C GLU A 171 10.81 8.50 -4.70
N SER A 172 11.39 9.69 -4.56
CA SER A 172 12.68 9.87 -3.86
C SER A 172 12.58 9.55 -2.37
N PHE A 173 11.49 9.95 -1.72
CA PHE A 173 11.24 9.69 -0.30
C PHE A 173 11.20 8.18 -0.01
N TYR A 174 10.32 7.45 -0.68
CA TYR A 174 10.21 6.00 -0.46
C TYR A 174 11.42 5.25 -0.98
N GLY A 175 12.02 5.66 -2.11
CA GLY A 175 13.24 5.04 -2.63
C GLY A 175 14.40 5.08 -1.63
N ASN A 176 14.63 6.23 -0.99
CA ASN A 176 15.66 6.38 0.04
C ASN A 176 15.41 5.47 1.25
N LEU A 177 14.16 5.40 1.71
CA LEU A 177 13.80 4.56 2.86
C LEU A 177 13.87 3.06 2.54
N MET A 178 13.48 2.65 1.34
CA MET A 178 13.58 1.27 0.89
C MET A 178 15.03 0.79 0.85
N VAL A 179 15.94 1.60 0.28
CA VAL A 179 17.37 1.29 0.27
C VAL A 179 17.90 1.16 1.70
N TRP A 180 17.48 2.05 2.59
CA TRP A 180 17.86 2.01 3.99
C TRP A 180 17.39 0.74 4.70
N GLU A 181 16.12 0.38 4.53
CA GLU A 181 15.55 -0.87 5.04
C GLU A 181 16.32 -2.10 4.54
N GLN A 182 16.59 -2.18 3.25
CA GLN A 182 17.28 -3.32 2.67
C GLN A 182 18.72 -3.47 3.15
N CYS A 183 19.40 -2.35 3.42
CA CYS A 183 20.81 -2.35 3.86
C CYS A 183 20.97 -2.58 5.37
N TYR A 184 20.13 -1.97 6.20
CA TYR A 184 20.30 -1.95 7.65
C TYR A 184 19.28 -2.80 8.40
N TYR A 185 18.10 -3.04 7.82
CA TYR A 185 16.99 -3.78 8.44
C TYR A 185 16.44 -4.86 7.51
N PRO A 186 17.28 -5.80 7.01
CA PRO A 186 16.87 -6.74 5.98
C PRO A 186 15.71 -7.68 6.41
N ASN A 187 15.47 -7.82 7.72
CA ASN A 187 14.39 -8.65 8.26
C ASN A 187 13.18 -7.82 8.72
N ASP A 188 13.22 -6.50 8.58
CA ASP A 188 12.18 -5.57 9.06
C ASP A 188 11.87 -4.49 8.00
N THR A 189 11.40 -4.93 6.83
CA THR A 189 11.23 -4.10 5.63
C THR A 189 9.77 -3.62 5.44
N PHE A 190 9.26 -2.83 6.38
CA PHE A 190 7.87 -2.33 6.37
C PHE A 190 7.53 -1.53 5.11
N ILE A 191 8.43 -0.62 4.72
CA ILE A 191 8.22 0.27 3.59
C ILE A 191 8.31 -0.50 2.28
N CYS A 192 9.28 -1.40 2.16
CA CYS A 192 9.37 -2.28 0.99
C CYS A 192 8.09 -3.13 0.85
N ASP A 193 7.60 -3.71 1.94
CA ASP A 193 6.41 -4.55 1.93
C ASP A 193 5.16 -3.78 1.51
N TYR A 194 5.02 -2.53 1.98
CA TYR A 194 3.93 -1.64 1.61
C TYR A 194 3.99 -1.22 0.15
N ILE A 195 5.16 -0.79 -0.34
CA ILE A 195 5.34 -0.41 -1.74
C ILE A 195 5.09 -1.60 -2.66
N PHE A 196 5.50 -2.80 -2.25
CA PHE A 196 5.17 -4.03 -2.96
C PHE A 196 3.65 -4.20 -3.10
N LEU A 197 2.89 -4.12 -2.01
CA LEU A 197 1.44 -4.19 -2.03
C LEU A 197 0.80 -3.14 -2.94
N MET A 198 1.20 -1.88 -2.82
CA MET A 198 0.69 -0.79 -3.65
C MET A 198 1.01 -1.01 -5.14
N GLY A 199 2.21 -1.51 -5.45
CA GLY A 199 2.60 -1.88 -6.81
C GLY A 199 1.79 -3.04 -7.39
N TYR A 200 1.22 -3.92 -6.56
CA TYR A 200 0.27 -4.94 -7.03
C TYR A 200 -1.10 -4.35 -7.35
N LEU A 201 -1.57 -3.42 -6.52
CA LEU A 201 -2.85 -2.73 -6.73
C LEU A 201 -2.82 -1.81 -7.95
N ILE A 202 -1.68 -1.18 -8.24
CA ILE A 202 -1.53 -0.15 -9.29
C ILE A 202 -0.83 -0.75 -10.52
N LYS A 203 -1.60 -1.28 -11.48
CA LYS A 203 -1.07 -1.78 -12.76
C LYS A 203 -1.39 -0.87 -13.94
N SER A 204 -2.40 -0.02 -13.80
CA SER A 204 -2.94 0.82 -14.87
C SER A 204 -3.44 2.17 -14.34
N ALA A 205 -3.67 3.12 -15.24
CA ALA A 205 -4.29 4.41 -14.90
C ALA A 205 -5.72 4.25 -14.35
N GLU A 206 -6.42 3.17 -14.73
CA GLU A 206 -7.75 2.87 -14.20
C GLU A 206 -7.69 2.44 -12.73
N ASP A 207 -6.67 1.65 -12.34
CA ASP A 207 -6.44 1.29 -10.94
C ASP A 207 -6.25 2.53 -10.08
N VAL A 208 -5.41 3.46 -10.53
CA VAL A 208 -5.21 4.76 -9.86
C VAL A 208 -6.54 5.51 -9.76
N GLY A 209 -7.34 5.51 -10.83
CA GLY A 209 -8.67 6.11 -10.83
C GLY A 209 -9.60 5.53 -9.77
N ILE A 210 -9.55 4.22 -9.51
CA ILE A 210 -10.33 3.58 -8.43
C ILE A 210 -9.86 4.07 -7.07
N LEU A 211 -8.54 4.05 -6.81
CA LEU A 211 -7.98 4.46 -5.52
C LEU A 211 -8.24 5.93 -5.22
N VAL A 212 -8.12 6.81 -6.23
CA VAL A 212 -8.42 8.24 -6.12
C VAL A 212 -9.90 8.48 -5.84
N ARG A 213 -10.81 7.84 -6.58
CA ARG A 213 -12.27 7.97 -6.36
C ARG A 213 -12.68 7.50 -4.96
N ARG A 214 -11.98 6.52 -4.40
CA ARG A 214 -12.21 6.00 -3.04
C ARG A 214 -11.48 6.77 -1.95
N ARG A 215 -10.78 7.86 -2.30
CA ARG A 215 -9.98 8.69 -1.39
C ARG A 215 -8.87 7.92 -0.67
N ILE A 216 -8.46 6.77 -1.21
CA ILE A 216 -7.31 6.00 -0.76
C ILE A 216 -6.03 6.65 -1.28
N MET A 217 -6.10 7.35 -2.42
CA MET A 217 -4.96 8.06 -3.00
C MET A 217 -5.30 9.51 -3.30
N ILE A 218 -4.45 10.44 -2.89
CA ILE A 218 -4.53 11.86 -3.23
C ILE A 218 -3.45 12.12 -4.28
N ASN A 219 -3.88 12.26 -5.54
CA ASN A 219 -2.99 12.53 -6.66
C ASN A 219 -2.63 14.03 -6.73
N GLN A 220 -1.42 14.38 -6.30
CA GLN A 220 -0.82 15.71 -6.50
C GLN A 220 0.27 15.70 -7.58
N LEU A 221 0.66 14.52 -8.08
CA LEU A 221 1.56 14.35 -9.22
C LEU A 221 0.92 14.75 -10.56
N GLY A 222 -0.41 14.92 -10.59
CA GLY A 222 -1.16 15.46 -11.74
C GLY A 222 -1.48 14.45 -12.85
N SER A 223 -0.82 13.28 -12.90
CA SER A 223 -1.06 12.27 -13.93
C SER A 223 -1.16 10.85 -13.36
N PRO A 224 -2.29 10.14 -13.58
CA PRO A 224 -2.42 8.73 -13.21
C PRO A 224 -1.35 7.84 -13.85
N LYS A 225 -0.93 8.15 -15.09
CA LYS A 225 0.15 7.39 -15.77
C LYS A 225 1.51 7.61 -15.09
N ALA A 226 1.78 8.82 -14.61
CA ALA A 226 2.99 9.10 -13.85
C ALA A 226 3.03 8.32 -12.54
N ILE A 227 1.89 8.19 -11.84
CA ILE A 227 1.78 7.37 -10.62
C ILE A 227 2.10 5.90 -10.92
N VAL A 228 1.52 5.34 -11.98
CA VAL A 228 1.81 3.94 -12.39
C VAL A 228 3.31 3.77 -12.66
N LYS A 229 3.92 4.70 -13.42
CA LYS A 229 5.36 4.67 -13.71
C LYS A 229 6.21 4.74 -12.44
N MET A 230 5.85 5.62 -11.51
CA MET A 230 6.53 5.80 -10.22
C MET A 230 6.51 4.51 -9.39
N PHE A 231 5.34 3.91 -9.17
CA PHE A 231 5.25 2.66 -8.39
C PHE A 231 5.95 1.50 -9.10
N ASN A 232 5.84 1.41 -10.42
CA ASN A 232 6.60 0.41 -11.18
C ASN A 232 8.12 0.59 -11.02
N ASN A 233 8.62 1.82 -10.99
CA ASN A 233 10.03 2.08 -10.72
C ASN A 233 10.44 1.65 -9.31
N LEU A 234 9.67 2.03 -8.30
CA LEU A 234 9.95 1.65 -6.91
C LEU A 234 9.97 0.11 -6.75
N CYS A 235 9.01 -0.60 -7.34
CA CYS A 235 8.92 -2.05 -7.25
C CYS A 235 10.09 -2.79 -7.93
N LYS A 236 10.79 -2.20 -8.89
CA LYS A 236 11.99 -2.83 -9.52
C LYS A 236 13.10 -3.12 -8.52
N TYR A 237 13.11 -2.40 -7.39
CA TYR A 237 14.18 -2.48 -6.40
C TYR A 237 13.83 -3.38 -5.21
N ILE A 238 12.68 -4.06 -5.22
CA ILE A 238 12.24 -4.90 -4.10
C ILE A 238 12.72 -6.33 -4.32
N ASP A 239 13.35 -6.90 -3.29
CA ASP A 239 13.71 -8.31 -3.25
C ASP A 239 12.48 -9.17 -2.91
N VAL A 240 12.07 -10.01 -3.86
CA VAL A 240 10.84 -10.81 -3.80
C VAL A 240 11.04 -12.13 -3.03
N GLU A 241 12.28 -12.49 -2.69
CA GLU A 241 12.59 -13.75 -2.00
C GLU A 241 12.17 -13.75 -0.51
N LYS A 242 11.87 -12.58 0.06
CA LYS A 242 11.49 -12.43 1.46
C LYS A 242 9.99 -12.52 1.68
N LYS A 243 9.60 -13.13 2.79
CA LYS A 243 8.20 -13.21 3.22
C LYS A 243 7.67 -11.82 3.54
N ASN A 244 6.78 -11.31 2.70
CA ASN A 244 6.12 -10.02 2.85
C ASN A 244 5.09 -10.04 3.99
N ARG A 245 5.04 -8.98 4.81
CA ARG A 245 4.09 -8.82 5.93
C ARG A 245 2.61 -8.91 5.53
N TYR A 246 2.27 -8.58 4.29
CA TYR A 246 0.92 -8.67 3.73
C TYR A 246 0.61 -10.04 3.09
N SER A 247 1.45 -11.07 3.29
CA SER A 247 1.19 -12.40 2.72
C SER A 247 -0.17 -12.97 3.13
N SER A 248 -0.60 -12.74 4.38
CA SER A 248 -1.91 -13.18 4.87
C SER A 248 -3.06 -12.40 4.25
N LEU A 249 -2.88 -11.09 4.01
CA LEU A 249 -3.84 -10.24 3.30
C LEU A 249 -4.06 -10.74 1.88
N PHE A 250 -2.96 -11.03 1.17
CA PHE A 250 -2.96 -11.61 -0.17
C PHE A 250 -3.70 -12.95 -0.21
N MET A 251 -3.42 -13.86 0.73
CA MET A 251 -4.14 -15.13 0.84
C MET A 251 -5.65 -14.95 1.02
N LYS A 252 -6.08 -14.01 1.87
CA LYS A 252 -7.52 -13.73 2.07
C LYS A 252 -8.19 -13.17 0.82
N LEU A 253 -7.52 -12.24 0.12
CA LEU A 253 -8.03 -11.68 -1.13
C LEU A 253 -8.19 -12.77 -2.21
N ASN A 254 -7.21 -13.67 -2.31
CA ASN A 254 -7.29 -14.82 -3.20
C ASN A 254 -8.43 -15.77 -2.84
N ALA A 255 -8.57 -16.12 -1.56
CA ALA A 255 -9.64 -16.99 -1.09
C ALA A 255 -11.02 -16.39 -1.38
N TYR A 256 -11.18 -15.08 -1.19
CA TYR A 256 -12.42 -14.37 -1.49
C TYR A 256 -12.75 -14.40 -3.00
N ASN A 257 -11.75 -14.20 -3.85
CA ASN A 257 -11.90 -14.26 -5.31
C ASN A 257 -12.20 -15.68 -5.83
N ALA A 258 -11.77 -16.73 -5.12
CA ALA A 258 -12.02 -18.12 -5.51
C ALA A 258 -13.49 -18.56 -5.31
N ILE A 259 -14.31 -17.77 -4.61
CA ILE A 259 -15.70 -18.13 -4.31
C ILE A 259 -16.59 -17.90 -5.55
N PRO A 260 -17.31 -18.93 -6.06
CA PRO A 260 -18.01 -18.89 -7.35
C PRO A 260 -19.14 -17.85 -7.44
N HIS A 261 -19.72 -17.43 -6.31
CA HIS A 261 -20.78 -16.42 -6.29
C HIS A 261 -20.29 -15.04 -6.77
N HIS A 262 -19.03 -14.68 -6.50
CA HIS A 262 -18.45 -13.41 -6.97
C HIS A 262 -18.07 -13.47 -8.45
N SER A 263 -17.60 -14.62 -8.92
CA SER A 263 -17.36 -14.89 -10.34
C SER A 263 -18.64 -14.79 -11.17
N TRP A 264 -19.80 -15.20 -10.64
CA TRP A 264 -21.07 -15.08 -11.36
C TRP A 264 -21.50 -13.63 -11.57
N ILE A 265 -21.23 -12.72 -10.62
CA ILE A 265 -21.45 -11.28 -10.78
C ILE A 265 -20.54 -10.70 -11.87
N ALA A 266 -19.27 -11.11 -11.91
CA ALA A 266 -18.33 -10.70 -12.95
C ALA A 266 -18.80 -11.18 -14.34
N ILE A 267 -19.24 -12.45 -14.45
CA ILE A 267 -19.80 -13.02 -15.67
C ILE A 267 -21.08 -12.28 -16.09
N LEU A 268 -22.00 -12.04 -15.16
CA LEU A 268 -23.25 -11.32 -15.42
C LEU A 268 -22.97 -9.90 -15.95
N LYS A 269 -22.04 -9.18 -15.31
CA LYS A 269 -21.64 -7.84 -15.76
C LYS A 269 -21.04 -7.89 -17.17
N HIS A 270 -20.18 -8.86 -17.46
CA HIS A 270 -19.53 -8.97 -18.76
C HIS A 270 -20.50 -9.38 -19.89
N GLN A 271 -21.35 -10.39 -19.66
CA GLN A 271 -22.29 -10.86 -20.69
C GLN A 271 -23.47 -9.94 -20.90
N TYR A 272 -24.05 -9.38 -19.83
CA TYR A 272 -25.31 -8.65 -19.90
C TYR A 272 -25.14 -7.12 -19.98
N PHE A 273 -24.06 -6.58 -19.40
CA PHE A 273 -23.82 -5.13 -19.34
C PHE A 273 -22.66 -4.64 -20.22
N SER A 274 -22.08 -5.49 -21.07
CA SER A 274 -21.04 -5.08 -22.03
C SER A 274 -21.54 -4.09 -23.09
N SER A 275 -22.84 -4.10 -23.40
CA SER A 275 -23.47 -3.02 -24.17
C SER A 275 -24.81 -2.64 -23.54
N LEU A 276 -25.06 -1.33 -23.45
CA LEU A 276 -26.33 -0.77 -22.95
C LEU A 276 -27.53 -1.42 -23.64
N TRP A 277 -27.41 -1.71 -24.93
CA TRP A 277 -28.44 -2.35 -25.75
C TRP A 277 -28.71 -3.80 -25.36
N ARG A 278 -27.69 -4.59 -25.02
CA ARG A 278 -27.89 -5.97 -24.54
C ARG A 278 -28.56 -5.98 -23.16
N GLY A 279 -28.20 -5.05 -22.29
CA GLY A 279 -28.85 -4.89 -20.98
C GLY A 279 -30.35 -4.62 -21.12
N VAL A 280 -30.73 -3.63 -21.94
CA VAL A 280 -32.15 -3.28 -22.19
C VAL A 280 -32.93 -4.46 -22.79
N ALA A 281 -32.36 -5.15 -23.78
CA ALA A 281 -33.01 -6.30 -24.40
C ALA A 281 -33.27 -7.44 -23.40
N THR A 282 -32.32 -7.69 -22.49
CA THR A 282 -32.46 -8.73 -21.48
C THR A 282 -33.57 -8.40 -20.48
N VAL A 283 -33.62 -7.14 -20.00
CA VAL A 283 -34.68 -6.68 -19.08
C VAL A 283 -36.05 -6.79 -19.73
N ALA A 284 -36.19 -6.38 -20.99
CA ALA A 284 -37.43 -6.50 -21.75
C ALA A 284 -37.87 -7.98 -21.88
N ALA A 285 -36.94 -8.89 -22.17
CA ALA A 285 -37.23 -10.32 -22.27
C ALA A 285 -37.71 -10.91 -20.93
N ILE A 286 -37.10 -10.52 -19.80
CA ILE A 286 -37.52 -10.95 -18.46
C ILE A 286 -38.94 -10.45 -18.15
N ILE A 287 -39.23 -9.17 -18.43
CA ILE A 287 -40.56 -8.61 -18.22
C ILE A 287 -41.61 -9.36 -19.06
N LEU A 288 -41.32 -9.61 -20.34
CA LEU A 288 -42.19 -10.39 -21.21
C LEU A 288 -42.43 -11.80 -20.67
N LEU A 289 -41.39 -12.48 -20.17
CA LEU A 289 -41.51 -13.82 -19.61
C LEU A 289 -42.37 -13.84 -18.33
N VAL A 290 -42.25 -12.83 -17.47
CA VAL A 290 -43.10 -12.70 -16.28
C VAL A 290 -44.55 -12.43 -16.67
N LEU A 291 -44.78 -11.55 -17.65
CA LEU A 291 -46.12 -11.26 -18.16
C LEU A 291 -46.77 -12.50 -18.78
N THR A 292 -46.03 -13.27 -19.57
CA THR A 292 -46.56 -14.51 -20.16
C THR A 292 -46.92 -15.51 -19.08
N MET A 293 -46.06 -15.73 -18.07
CA MET A 293 -46.37 -16.61 -16.93
C MET A 293 -47.65 -16.21 -16.19
N ILE A 294 -47.82 -14.91 -15.90
CA ILE A 294 -49.05 -14.41 -15.28
C ILE A 294 -50.26 -14.69 -16.17
N GLN A 295 -50.13 -14.45 -17.48
CA GLN A 295 -51.18 -14.68 -18.44
C GLN A 295 -51.58 -16.17 -18.52
N THR A 296 -50.62 -17.10 -18.50
CA THR A 296 -50.91 -18.54 -18.46
C THR A 296 -51.60 -18.96 -17.17
N ILE A 297 -51.19 -18.42 -16.02
CA ILE A 297 -51.81 -18.73 -14.72
C ILE A 297 -53.26 -18.23 -14.68
N ILE A 298 -53.51 -17.01 -15.15
CA ILE A 298 -54.88 -16.46 -15.23
C ILE A 298 -55.73 -17.32 -16.17
N ALA A 299 -55.19 -17.71 -17.34
CA ALA A 299 -55.90 -18.56 -18.29
C ALA A 299 -56.27 -19.93 -17.70
N LEU A 300 -55.36 -20.54 -16.93
CA LEU A 300 -55.60 -21.81 -16.21
C LEU A 300 -56.64 -21.68 -15.08
N LEU A 301 -56.68 -20.54 -14.37
CA LEU A 301 -57.67 -20.28 -13.32
C LEU A 301 -59.05 -19.91 -13.89
N SER A 302 -59.11 -19.42 -15.12
CA SER A 302 -60.36 -19.09 -15.82
C SER A 302 -61.00 -20.28 -16.56
N LEU A 303 -60.34 -21.44 -16.52
CA LEU A 303 -60.81 -22.71 -17.11
C LEU A 303 -61.52 -23.55 -16.04
#